data_AF-A0A2P5K7C4-F1
#
_entry.id   AF-A0A2P5K7C4-F1
#
_cell.length_a   1.000
_cell.length_b   1.000
_cell.length_c   1.000
_cell.angle_alpha   90.00
_cell.angle_beta   90.00
_cell.angle_gamma   90.00
#
_symmetry.space_group_name_H-M   'P 1'
#
loop_
_entity.id
_entity.type
_entity.pdbx_description
1 polymer ?
#
loop_
_entity_poly.entity_id
_entity_poly.type
_entity_poly.pdbx_seq_one_letter_code
_entity_poly.pdbx_strand_id
1 'polypeptide(L)'
;MYELNIDTFCANSSSAKGRVERAHLTLQDRLVKEMRLRDSSTVAQANAYVPSFISAYNARFAKLLKSDFDAHWPLRSGESLDLALTWRELRIMAWQKTS
;
A
#
# COMPACT_ATOMS: atom_id res chain seq x y z
N MET A 1 -2.98 -11.47 8.72
CA MET A 1 -2.87 -11.83 7.28
C MET A 1 -2.61 -13.33 7.07
N TYR A 2 -2.86 -14.18 8.07
CA TYR A 2 -2.75 -15.64 7.94
C TYR A 2 -3.71 -16.23 6.89
N GLU A 3 -4.87 -15.60 6.68
CA GLU A 3 -5.84 -15.97 5.63
C GLU A 3 -5.27 -15.89 4.20
N LEU A 4 -4.16 -15.15 4.00
CA LEU A 4 -3.45 -15.04 2.72
C LEU A 4 -2.08 -15.73 2.74
N ASN A 5 -1.80 -16.51 3.79
CA ASN A 5 -0.51 -17.17 4.01
C ASN A 5 0.69 -16.20 3.96
N ILE A 6 0.49 -14.97 4.47
CA ILE A 6 1.54 -13.95 4.55
C ILE A 6 2.07 -13.90 5.98
N ASP A 7 3.29 -14.40 6.15
CA ASP A 7 4.04 -14.32 7.39
C ASP A 7 4.74 -12.97 7.51
N THR A 8 4.54 -12.30 8.63
CA THR A 8 5.25 -11.05 8.92
C THR A 8 6.68 -11.37 9.35
N PHE A 9 7.65 -11.13 8.48
CA PHE A 9 9.07 -11.16 8.85
C PHE A 9 9.57 -9.74 9.12
N CYS A 10 10.09 -9.49 10.32
CA CYS A 10 10.78 -8.23 10.60
C CYS A 10 12.05 -8.17 9.75
N ALA A 11 12.15 -7.16 8.88
CA ALA A 11 13.32 -6.93 8.03
C ALA A 11 14.54 -6.55 8.88
N ASN A 12 15.17 -7.55 9.50
CA ASN A 12 16.40 -7.40 10.29
C ASN A 12 17.64 -7.27 9.39
N SER A 13 17.49 -7.39 8.06
CA SER A 13 18.57 -7.18 7.09
C SER A 13 18.67 -5.71 6.69
N SER A 14 19.85 -5.12 6.89
CA SER A 14 20.15 -3.70 6.65
C SER A 14 19.84 -3.23 5.21
N SER A 15 19.97 -4.12 4.22
CA SER A 15 19.77 -3.80 2.81
C SER A 15 18.30 -3.55 2.43
N ALA A 16 17.35 -4.25 3.05
CA ALA A 16 15.92 -4.04 2.76
C ALA A 16 15.42 -2.75 3.42
N LYS A 17 15.77 -2.56 4.70
CA LYS A 17 15.39 -1.39 5.50
C LYS A 17 15.93 -0.09 4.89
N GLY A 18 17.21 -0.03 4.50
CA GLY A 18 17.81 1.18 3.92
C GLY A 18 17.28 1.57 2.54
N ARG A 19 16.68 0.65 1.77
CA ARG A 19 16.00 0.99 0.50
C ARG A 19 14.62 1.60 0.76
N VAL A 20 13.87 0.98 1.67
CA VAL A 20 12.55 1.45 2.10
C VAL A 20 12.66 2.84 2.71
N GLU A 21 13.64 3.07 3.59
CA GLU A 21 13.86 4.39 4.21
C GLU A 21 14.21 5.47 3.19
N ARG A 22 15.08 5.18 2.21
CA ARG A 22 15.43 6.16 1.16
C ARG A 22 14.23 6.52 0.27
N ALA A 23 13.41 5.52 -0.09
CA ALA A 23 12.18 5.75 -0.84
C ALA A 23 11.19 6.57 0.00
N HIS A 24 10.96 6.20 1.27
CA HIS A 24 10.06 6.90 2.17
C HIS A 24 10.47 8.36 2.41
N LEU A 25 11.76 8.64 2.63
CA LEU A 25 12.25 10.02 2.76
C LEU A 25 11.96 10.84 1.51
N THR A 26 12.17 10.26 0.33
CA THR A 26 11.92 10.96 -0.94
C THR A 26 10.43 11.19 -1.16
N LEU A 27 9.60 10.18 -0.89
CA LEU A 27 8.15 10.25 -1.11
C LEU A 27 7.48 11.20 -0.10
N GLN A 28 7.78 11.08 1.19
CA GLN A 28 7.15 11.91 2.23
C GLN A 28 7.55 13.39 2.15
N ASP A 29 8.75 13.71 1.68
CA ASP A 29 9.16 15.10 1.48
C ASP A 29 8.68 15.66 0.13
N ARG A 30 8.96 14.94 -0.97
CA ARG A 30 8.79 15.47 -2.31
C ARG A 30 7.33 15.43 -2.79
N LEU A 31 6.59 14.37 -2.49
CA LEU A 31 5.18 14.28 -2.90
C LEU A 31 4.36 15.40 -2.26
N VAL A 32 4.60 15.67 -0.98
CA VAL A 32 3.91 16.73 -0.23
C VAL A 32 4.22 18.10 -0.81
N LYS A 33 5.49 18.38 -1.17
CA LYS A 33 5.87 19.65 -1.82
C LYS A 33 5.23 19.81 -3.20
N GLU A 34 5.23 18.76 -4.01
CA GLU A 34 4.62 18.77 -5.35
C GLU A 34 3.09 18.97 -5.30
N MET A 35 2.41 18.40 -4.30
CA MET A 35 0.98 18.65 -4.07
C MET A 35 0.70 20.08 -3.63
N ARG A 36 1.56 20.66 -2.78
CA ARG A 36 1.46 22.07 -2.36
C ARG A 36 1.65 23.05 -3.52
N LEU A 37 2.60 22.78 -4.42
CA LEU A 37 2.83 23.59 -5.61
C LEU A 37 1.63 23.60 -6.58
N ARG A 38 0.73 22.62 -6.46
CA ARG A 38 -0.45 22.45 -7.31
C ARG A 38 -1.74 22.88 -6.61
N ASP A 39 -1.63 23.54 -5.45
CA ASP A 39 -2.76 23.95 -4.61
C ASP A 39 -3.80 22.84 -4.37
N SER A 40 -3.33 21.59 -4.32
CA SER A 40 -4.20 20.42 -4.15
C SER A 40 -4.47 20.20 -2.67
N SER A 41 -5.66 20.59 -2.21
CA SER A 41 -6.09 20.49 -0.81
C SER A 41 -7.09 19.37 -0.56
N THR A 42 -7.47 18.61 -1.60
CA THR A 42 -8.44 17.53 -1.51
C THR A 42 -7.83 16.17 -1.85
N VAL A 43 -8.37 15.11 -1.22
CA VAL A 43 -7.98 13.72 -1.51
C VAL A 43 -8.21 13.37 -2.98
N ALA A 44 -9.28 13.90 -3.60
CA ALA A 44 -9.58 13.67 -5.01
C ALA A 44 -8.50 14.23 -5.94
N GLN A 45 -8.06 15.47 -5.72
CA GLN A 45 -6.97 16.08 -6.49
C GLN A 45 -5.64 15.36 -6.26
N ALA A 46 -5.36 14.96 -5.03
CA ALA A 46 -4.19 14.16 -4.70
C ALA A 46 -4.18 12.84 -5.48
N ASN A 47 -5.27 12.08 -5.44
CA ASN A 47 -5.41 10.80 -6.15
C ASN A 47 -5.28 10.96 -7.67
N ALA A 48 -5.83 12.03 -8.24
CA ALA A 48 -5.66 12.33 -9.67
C ALA A 48 -4.20 12.62 -10.05
N TYR A 49 -3.41 13.18 -9.12
CA TYR A 49 -2.01 13.52 -9.36
C TYR A 49 -1.05 12.32 -9.21
N VAL A 50 -1.33 11.39 -8.29
CA VAL A 50 -0.44 10.26 -7.96
C VAL A 50 0.13 9.53 -9.19
N PRO A 51 -0.66 9.15 -10.24
CA PRO A 51 -0.12 8.46 -11.40
C PRO A 51 0.98 9.25 -12.15
N SER A 52 0.77 10.57 -12.30
CA SER A 52 1.75 11.45 -12.95
C SER A 52 3.03 11.55 -12.13
N PHE A 53 2.90 11.66 -10.81
CA PHE A 53 4.04 11.69 -9.90
C PHE A 53 4.83 10.37 -9.95
N ILE A 54 4.15 9.22 -9.91
CA ILE A 54 4.78 7.89 -9.98
C ILE A 54 5.58 7.75 -11.28
N SER A 55 5.02 8.17 -12.41
CA SER A 55 5.70 8.15 -13.71
C SER A 55 7.00 8.97 -13.68
N ALA A 56 6.92 10.22 -13.22
CA ALA A 56 8.08 11.11 -13.11
C ALA A 56 9.13 10.61 -12.10
N TYR A 57 8.68 10.01 -11.00
CA TYR A 57 9.55 9.39 -10.00
C TYR A 57 10.29 8.18 -10.57
N ASN A 58 9.56 7.27 -11.21
CA ASN A 58 10.13 6.05 -11.80
C ASN A 58 11.10 6.36 -12.93
N ALA A 59 10.83 7.37 -13.76
CA ALA A 59 11.77 7.82 -14.79
C ALA A 59 13.15 8.23 -14.21
N ARG A 60 13.19 8.69 -12.95
CA ARG A 60 14.42 9.17 -12.30
C ARG A 60 15.08 8.12 -11.42
N PHE A 61 14.29 7.26 -10.78
CA PHE A 61 14.76 6.41 -9.68
C PHE A 61 14.45 4.93 -9.86
N ALA A 62 13.62 4.55 -10.83
CA ALA A 62 13.36 3.13 -11.05
C ALA A 62 14.64 2.43 -11.49
N LYS A 63 14.83 1.23 -10.95
CA LYS A 63 15.92 0.36 -11.34
C LYS A 63 15.32 -0.85 -12.02
N LEU A 64 15.87 -1.20 -13.19
CA LEU A 64 15.46 -2.41 -13.88
C LEU A 64 15.63 -3.63 -12.96
N LEU A 65 14.69 -4.56 -13.05
CA LEU A 65 14.80 -5.84 -12.38
C LEU A 65 16.07 -6.54 -12.86
N LYS A 66 16.73 -7.27 -11.96
CA LYS A 66 17.90 -8.09 -12.32
C LYS A 66 17.53 -9.33 -13.13
N SER A 67 16.27 -9.76 -13.02
CA SER A 67 15.70 -10.93 -13.66
C SER A 67 14.23 -10.64 -13.96
N ASP A 68 13.72 -11.18 -15.06
CA ASP A 68 12.31 -11.15 -15.46
C ASP A 68 11.48 -12.27 -14.82
N PHE A 69 12.10 -13.11 -13.97
CA PHE A 69 11.42 -14.18 -13.25
C PHE A 69 10.29 -13.62 -12.35
N ASP A 70 9.07 -14.06 -12.65
CA ASP A 70 7.89 -13.74 -11.84
C ASP A 70 7.78 -14.72 -10.66
N ALA A 71 8.00 -14.20 -9.46
CA ALA A 71 7.87 -14.95 -8.21
C ALA A 71 6.49 -14.76 -7.54
N HIS A 72 5.56 -14.04 -8.18
CA HIS A 72 4.24 -13.79 -7.60
C HIS A 72 3.40 -15.06 -7.57
N TRP A 73 2.67 -15.25 -6.47
CA TRP A 73 1.72 -16.36 -6.34
C TRP A 73 0.32 -15.88 -6.72
N PRO A 74 -0.41 -16.63 -7.56
CA PRO A 74 -1.80 -16.31 -7.85
C PRO A 74 -2.66 -16.53 -6.59
N LEU A 75 -3.76 -15.77 -6.50
CA LEU A 75 -4.76 -15.95 -5.45
C LEU A 75 -5.37 -17.36 -5.54
N ARG A 76 -5.35 -18.10 -4.43
CA ARG A 76 -5.85 -19.48 -4.40
C ARG A 76 -7.37 -19.52 -4.32
N SER A 77 -7.98 -20.57 -4.86
CA SER A 77 -9.42 -20.81 -4.73
C SER A 77 -9.78 -21.03 -3.25
N GLY A 78 -10.35 -20.01 -2.62
CA GLY A 78 -10.69 -20.01 -1.18
C GLY A 78 -10.16 -18.79 -0.43
N GLU A 79 -9.21 -18.06 -1.00
CA GLU A 79 -8.74 -16.78 -0.46
C GLU A 79 -9.68 -15.65 -0.93
N SER A 80 -10.28 -14.92 0.02
CA SER A 80 -11.16 -13.79 -0.28
C SER A 80 -10.52 -12.48 0.19
N LEU A 81 -10.14 -11.63 -0.77
CA LEU A 81 -9.55 -10.32 -0.47
C LEU A 81 -10.54 -9.40 0.26
N ASP A 82 -11.82 -9.44 -0.10
CA ASP A 82 -12.86 -8.63 0.55
C ASP A 82 -13.00 -8.97 2.03
N LEU A 83 -12.88 -10.25 2.39
CA LEU A 83 -12.90 -10.69 3.79
C LEU A 83 -11.58 -10.38 4.51
N ALA A 84 -10.45 -10.60 3.83
CA ALA A 84 -9.12 -10.46 4.42
C ALA A 84 -8.67 -9.01 4.63
N LEU A 85 -9.16 -8.07 3.82
CA LEU A 85 -8.73 -6.65 3.83
C LEU A 85 -9.77 -5.70 4.45
N THR A 86 -10.84 -6.21 5.04
CA THR A 86 -11.88 -5.40 5.70
C THR A 86 -11.76 -5.45 7.21
N TRP A 87 -11.87 -4.29 7.86
CA TRP A 87 -12.00 -4.20 9.32
C TRP A 87 -13.41 -4.61 9.75
N ARG A 88 -13.51 -5.59 10.66
CA ARG A 88 -14.78 -6.15 11.15
C ARG A 88 -14.82 -6.10 12.67
N GLU A 89 -15.97 -5.72 13.21
CA GLU A 89 -16.21 -5.71 14.66
C GLU A 89 -17.36 -6.64 15.00
N LEU A 90 -17.14 -7.52 15.98
CA LEU A 90 -18.21 -8.35 16.54
C LEU A 90 -19.17 -7.47 17.31
N ARG A 91 -20.42 -7.42 16.85
CA ARG A 91 -21.48 -6.73 17.56
C ARG A 91 -22.46 -7.74 18.13
N ILE A 92 -22.68 -7.68 19.44
CA ILE A 92 -23.77 -8.41 20.10
C ILE A 92 -25.03 -7.55 19.96
N MET A 93 -26.00 -8.05 19.19
CA MET A 93 -27.33 -7.45 19.10
C MET A 93 -28.16 -7.99 20.27
N ALA A 94 -28.60 -7.10 21.17
CA ALA A 94 -29.59 -7.47 22.16
C ALA A 94 -30.95 -7.62 21.47
N TRP A 95 -31.69 -8.68 21.82
CA TRP A 95 -33.02 -8.94 21.29
C TRP A 95 -33.95 -7.75 21.59
N GLN A 96 -34.58 -7.19 20.54
CA GLN A 96 -35.69 -6.27 20.72
C GLN A 96 -36.89 -7.05 21.25
N LYS A 97 -37.36 -6.71 22.46
CA LYS A 97 -38.69 -7.13 22.92
C LYS A 97 -39.72 -6.48 21.99
N THR A 98 -40.33 -7.28 21.12
CA THR A 98 -41.60 -6.93 20.48
C THR A 98 -42.66 -6.88 21.58
N SER A 99 -43.17 -5.67 21.87
CA SER A 99 -44.39 -5.46 22.66
C SER A 99 -45.63 -5.86 21.90
#